data_AF-A0A8H4BM08-F1
#
_entry.id   AF-A0A8H4BM08-F1
#
_cell.length_a   1.000
_cell.length_b   1.000
_cell.length_c   1.000
_cell.angle_alpha   90.00
_cell.angle_beta   90.00
_cell.angle_gamma   90.00
#
_symmetry.space_group_name_H-M   'P 1'
#
loop_
_entity.id
_entity.type
_entity.pdbx_description
1 polymer ?
#
loop_
_entity_poly.entity_id
_entity_poly.type
_entity_poly.pdbx_seq_one_letter_code
_entity_poly.pdbx_strand_id
1 'polypeptide(L)'
;MIHTTSISKNESDVDNGSTSTTDATTTTTTIPQNNTKNRKTASLITPDHQESYHPPVYAHAVSPWSNLTRLKVYSPSDQGRIFVMGDIHGCLKEMNQLLEKIQFKPDQDALILAGDLVFRGQDSIGVIQRARQLNALCVRGNHDDKVIRLKTYEYQHGLESMSPSDKIMPEGQVGDPLKFGNKHMEISKNLNVEDYNYLAGCPLILDIPELNTRVVHGGLDPLITNLVDNDPWSVMNMRDMDDNNQPSKLKLNKKPGNDVQHWTAAYEANAAKTHNPVTVFYGHDASRGIVIDNQTVGVDSGCVYGRKLSVIEMRSRQLIQVDCLDGDKHGDDDDD
;
A
#
# COMPACT_ATOMS: atom_id res chain seq x y z
N MET A 1 7.20 -42.19 -44.86
CA MET A 1 6.19 -43.13 -45.37
C MET A 1 5.78 -44.05 -44.23
N ILE A 2 4.47 -44.22 -44.04
CA ILE A 2 3.75 -45.32 -43.37
C ILE A 2 4.53 -46.18 -42.35
N HIS A 3 4.20 -46.03 -41.06
CA HIS A 3 4.34 -47.10 -40.06
C HIS A 3 3.02 -47.85 -39.96
N THR A 4 3.07 -49.19 -39.89
CA THR A 4 1.89 -50.06 -39.68
C THR A 4 1.95 -50.79 -38.33
N THR A 5 0.75 -50.90 -37.78
CA THR A 5 0.30 -51.51 -36.51
C THR A 5 0.69 -52.97 -36.29
N SER A 6 0.74 -53.39 -35.01
CA SER A 6 0.23 -54.70 -34.56
C SER A 6 -0.21 -54.65 -33.08
N ILE A 7 -1.19 -55.46 -32.70
CA ILE A 7 -1.83 -55.50 -31.36
C ILE A 7 -2.02 -56.96 -30.93
N SER A 8 -1.80 -57.27 -29.65
CA SER A 8 -2.41 -58.38 -28.89
C SER A 8 -2.29 -58.05 -27.38
N LYS A 9 -3.28 -58.21 -26.48
CA LYS A 9 -4.10 -59.39 -26.12
C LYS A 9 -3.23 -60.61 -25.76
N ASN A 10 -3.45 -61.44 -24.74
CA ASN A 10 -4.47 -61.61 -23.67
C ASN A 10 -3.80 -62.49 -22.55
N GLU A 11 -4.34 -62.80 -21.35
CA GLU A 11 -5.65 -62.58 -20.70
C GLU A 11 -5.45 -62.34 -19.16
N SER A 12 -6.22 -63.00 -18.28
CA SER A 12 -6.18 -63.00 -16.79
C SER A 12 -6.01 -64.41 -16.20
N ASP A 13 -5.61 -64.55 -14.93
CA ASP A 13 -6.05 -65.67 -14.09
C ASP A 13 -6.13 -65.29 -12.59
N VAL A 14 -6.95 -66.03 -11.83
CA VAL A 14 -7.45 -65.70 -10.48
C VAL A 14 -7.27 -66.90 -9.55
N ASP A 15 -6.90 -66.70 -8.27
CA ASP A 15 -7.44 -67.55 -7.20
C ASP A 15 -7.51 -66.86 -5.80
N ASN A 16 -8.27 -67.47 -4.89
CA ASN A 16 -8.87 -66.89 -3.69
C ASN A 16 -8.36 -67.47 -2.34
N GLY A 17 -8.66 -66.73 -1.26
CA GLY A 17 -8.93 -67.27 0.08
C GLY A 17 -7.79 -67.17 1.10
N SER A 18 -8.04 -67.04 2.42
CA SER A 18 -9.31 -66.77 3.13
C SER A 18 -9.03 -66.42 4.62
N THR A 19 -9.79 -65.48 5.20
CA THR A 19 -10.20 -65.36 6.62
C THR A 19 -9.17 -65.54 7.78
N SER A 20 -9.02 -64.52 8.65
CA SER A 20 -9.50 -64.58 10.05
C SER A 20 -9.26 -63.29 10.88
N THR A 21 -10.35 -62.69 11.35
CA THR A 21 -10.61 -62.08 12.69
C THR A 21 -9.55 -61.32 13.53
N THR A 22 -10.10 -60.29 14.21
CA THR A 22 -9.86 -59.78 15.58
C THR A 22 -8.77 -58.75 15.90
N ASP A 23 -9.30 -57.64 16.43
CA ASP A 23 -8.87 -56.81 17.57
C ASP A 23 -7.72 -55.81 17.47
N ALA A 24 -8.05 -54.62 17.98
CA ALA A 24 -7.16 -53.50 18.15
C ALA A 24 -6.36 -53.63 19.46
N THR A 25 -5.10 -53.18 19.46
CA THR A 25 -4.43 -52.80 20.70
C THR A 25 -3.51 -51.62 20.45
N THR A 26 -3.67 -50.59 21.27
CA THR A 26 -2.86 -49.37 21.25
C THR A 26 -1.40 -49.67 21.55
N THR A 27 -0.46 -49.14 20.76
CA THR A 27 0.94 -49.01 21.21
C THR A 27 1.52 -47.65 20.81
N THR A 28 1.71 -46.82 21.82
CA THR A 28 2.29 -45.48 21.74
C THR A 28 3.74 -45.57 21.29
N THR A 29 4.14 -44.83 20.24
CA THR A 29 5.57 -44.62 19.91
C THR A 29 5.95 -43.17 20.18
N THR A 30 6.71 -42.97 21.26
CA THR A 30 7.35 -41.71 21.62
C THR A 30 8.63 -41.49 20.81
N ILE A 31 8.84 -40.27 20.32
CA ILE A 31 10.11 -39.80 19.73
C ILE A 31 10.48 -38.47 20.42
N PRO A 32 11.78 -38.21 20.72
CA PRO A 32 12.12 -37.66 22.04
C PRO A 32 12.30 -36.14 22.08
N GLN A 33 12.21 -35.60 23.31
CA GLN A 33 12.73 -34.28 23.64
C GLN A 33 14.24 -34.21 23.40
N ASN A 34 14.72 -33.13 22.78
CA ASN A 34 16.13 -32.77 22.86
C ASN A 34 16.28 -31.25 23.01
N ASN A 35 17.13 -30.84 23.95
CA ASN A 35 17.14 -29.47 24.47
C ASN A 35 18.12 -28.55 23.71
N THR A 36 17.62 -27.36 23.37
CA THR A 36 18.31 -26.06 23.25
C THR A 36 19.71 -25.97 22.61
N LYS A 37 19.79 -25.18 21.53
CA LYS A 37 20.66 -23.98 21.46
C LYS A 37 20.34 -23.06 20.26
N ASN A 38 20.17 -21.77 20.57
CA ASN A 38 20.30 -20.60 19.69
C ASN A 38 19.66 -20.64 18.28
N ARG A 39 18.35 -20.33 18.23
CA ARG A 39 17.83 -19.34 17.28
C ARG A 39 17.07 -18.28 18.06
N LYS A 40 17.47 -17.00 17.93
CA LYS A 40 16.63 -15.87 18.36
C LYS A 40 15.45 -15.79 17.42
N THR A 41 14.33 -16.42 17.78
CA THR A 41 13.04 -16.13 17.16
C THR A 41 12.69 -14.68 17.47
N ALA A 42 12.47 -13.86 16.43
CA ALA A 42 11.92 -12.53 16.61
C ALA A 42 10.54 -12.69 17.28
N SER A 43 10.40 -12.15 18.49
CA SER A 43 9.11 -12.12 19.16
C SER A 43 8.19 -11.20 18.36
N LEU A 44 7.06 -11.73 17.89
CA LEU A 44 5.96 -10.89 17.43
C LEU A 44 5.44 -10.13 18.65
N ILE A 45 5.90 -8.89 18.80
CA ILE A 45 5.33 -7.96 19.78
C ILE A 45 4.02 -7.47 19.15
N THR A 46 2.91 -8.09 19.54
CA THR A 46 1.60 -7.45 19.47
C THR A 46 1.60 -6.28 20.47
N PRO A 47 1.41 -5.02 20.06
CA PRO A 47 1.33 -3.92 21.02
C PRO A 47 0.01 -4.01 21.78
N ASP A 48 0.05 -4.59 22.98
CA ASP A 48 -1.05 -4.52 23.96
C ASP A 48 -1.03 -3.16 24.68
N HIS A 49 -1.09 -2.10 23.86
CA HIS A 49 -1.25 -0.72 24.27
C HIS A 49 -2.46 -0.16 23.54
N GLN A 50 -3.65 -0.57 23.98
CA GLN A 50 -4.83 0.26 23.82
C GLN A 50 -4.72 1.48 24.74
N GLU A 51 -3.83 2.42 24.40
CA GLU A 51 -4.20 3.82 24.59
C GLU A 51 -5.54 4.02 23.88
N SER A 52 -6.49 4.68 24.55
CA SER A 52 -7.85 4.79 24.04
C SER A 52 -7.85 5.68 22.79
N TYR A 53 -7.83 5.04 21.62
CA TYR A 53 -7.95 5.71 20.32
C TYR A 53 -9.14 6.66 20.33
N HIS A 54 -8.85 7.95 20.27
CA HIS A 54 -9.83 9.02 20.27
C HIS A 54 -9.81 9.67 18.88
N PRO A 55 -10.61 9.18 17.93
CA PRO A 55 -10.66 9.77 16.59
C PRO A 55 -11.02 11.26 16.67
N PRO A 56 -10.46 12.11 15.79
CA PRO A 56 -10.93 13.48 15.64
C PRO A 56 -12.42 13.49 15.25
N VAL A 57 -13.12 14.57 15.57
CA VAL A 57 -14.59 14.68 15.37
C VAL A 57 -15.00 14.51 13.90
N TYR A 58 -14.10 14.83 12.96
CA TYR A 58 -14.29 14.68 11.52
C TYR A 58 -13.92 13.28 10.97
N ALA A 59 -13.44 12.36 11.81
CA ALA A 59 -12.92 11.07 11.36
C ALA A 59 -13.96 10.23 10.63
N HIS A 60 -13.51 9.50 9.62
CA HIS A 60 -14.36 8.63 8.82
C HIS A 60 -14.45 7.24 9.45
N ALA A 61 -15.57 6.56 9.24
CA ALA A 61 -15.66 5.14 9.56
C ALA A 61 -14.65 4.38 8.67
N VAL A 62 -13.80 3.59 9.33
CA VAL A 62 -12.83 2.72 8.65
C VAL A 62 -13.54 1.45 8.17
N SER A 63 -13.30 1.05 6.92
CA SER A 63 -13.83 -0.20 6.39
C SER A 63 -13.30 -1.40 7.19
N PRO A 64 -14.15 -2.36 7.61
CA PRO A 64 -13.70 -3.56 8.31
C PRO A 64 -12.74 -4.42 7.47
N TRP A 65 -12.66 -4.16 6.16
CA TRP A 65 -11.81 -4.86 5.20
C TRP A 65 -10.53 -4.10 4.79
N SER A 66 -10.26 -2.91 5.35
CA SER A 66 -9.02 -2.18 5.04
C SER A 66 -7.75 -2.85 5.57
N ASN A 67 -7.81 -3.69 6.61
CA ASN A 67 -6.64 -4.37 7.19
C ASN A 67 -5.46 -3.39 7.43
N LEU A 68 -5.72 -2.29 8.17
CA LEU A 68 -4.80 -1.15 8.26
C LEU A 68 -3.65 -1.38 9.24
N THR A 69 -2.43 -1.17 8.75
CA THR A 69 -1.30 -0.79 9.61
C THR A 69 -1.28 0.73 9.72
N ARG A 70 -1.47 1.31 10.93
CA ARG A 70 -1.54 2.79 11.07
C ARG A 70 -0.18 3.46 11.02
N LEU A 71 0.79 2.92 11.76
CA LEU A 71 2.11 3.50 11.93
C LEU A 71 3.18 2.40 11.85
N LYS A 72 4.29 2.71 11.19
CA LYS A 72 5.51 1.90 11.23
C LYS A 72 6.70 2.83 11.42
N VAL A 73 7.53 2.53 12.42
CA VAL A 73 8.83 3.18 12.60
C VAL A 73 9.86 2.47 11.72
N TYR A 74 10.68 3.22 11.00
CA TYR A 74 11.79 2.71 10.21
C TYR A 74 13.08 3.41 10.59
N SER A 75 14.05 2.62 11.06
CA SER A 75 15.42 3.03 11.32
C SER A 75 16.29 2.70 10.10
N PRO A 76 16.68 3.67 9.26
CA PRO A 76 17.59 3.44 8.16
C PRO A 76 19.01 3.12 8.67
N SER A 77 19.78 2.41 7.86
CA SER A 77 21.22 2.27 8.11
C SER A 77 21.94 3.60 7.83
N ASP A 78 23.04 3.86 8.53
CA ASP A 78 23.89 5.04 8.30
C ASP A 78 24.59 5.05 6.93
N GLN A 79 24.55 3.92 6.21
CA GLN A 79 25.17 3.74 4.90
C GLN A 79 24.09 3.69 3.81
N GLY A 80 24.33 4.40 2.70
CA GLY A 80 23.46 4.38 1.52
C GLY A 80 22.50 5.56 1.37
N ARG A 81 21.88 5.67 0.19
CA ARG A 81 20.92 6.72 -0.14
C ARG A 81 19.51 6.27 0.23
N ILE A 82 18.62 7.21 0.54
CA ILE A 82 17.21 6.90 0.80
C ILE A 82 16.40 7.65 -0.24
N PHE A 83 15.62 6.93 -1.03
CA PHE A 83 14.83 7.48 -2.11
C PHE A 83 13.35 7.43 -1.79
N VAL A 84 12.63 8.55 -1.96
CA VAL A 84 11.17 8.59 -1.92
C VAL A 84 10.65 8.77 -3.33
N MET A 85 9.93 7.79 -3.86
CA MET A 85 9.33 7.79 -5.19
C MET A 85 7.84 8.10 -5.09
N GLY A 86 7.36 8.97 -5.98
CA GLY A 86 5.95 9.32 -6.09
C GLY A 86 5.09 8.23 -6.72
N ASP A 87 3.84 8.59 -6.90
CA ASP A 87 2.70 7.75 -7.29
C ASP A 87 2.97 7.07 -8.65
N ILE A 88 2.94 5.72 -8.64
CA ILE A 88 3.40 4.91 -9.77
C ILE A 88 2.23 4.50 -10.67
N HIS A 89 1.06 4.20 -10.09
CA HIS A 89 -0.16 3.85 -10.84
C HIS A 89 0.07 2.80 -11.94
N GLY A 90 0.76 1.70 -11.65
CA GLY A 90 1.03 0.65 -12.63
C GLY A 90 2.01 1.01 -13.76
N CYS A 91 2.70 2.17 -13.72
CA CYS A 91 3.76 2.57 -14.65
C CYS A 91 5.10 1.86 -14.35
N LEU A 92 5.11 0.51 -14.45
CA LEU A 92 6.28 -0.33 -14.16
C LEU A 92 7.50 0.01 -15.04
N LYS A 93 7.28 0.36 -16.30
CA LYS A 93 8.34 0.71 -17.25
C LYS A 93 9.09 1.95 -16.77
N GLU A 94 8.36 2.99 -16.38
CA GLU A 94 8.85 4.26 -15.88
C GLU A 94 9.53 4.08 -14.51
N MET A 95 8.97 3.25 -13.62
CA MET A 95 9.61 2.84 -12.36
C MET A 95 11.00 2.25 -12.62
N ASN A 96 11.13 1.30 -13.56
CA ASN A 96 12.41 0.68 -13.90
C ASN A 96 13.40 1.66 -14.53
N GLN A 97 12.95 2.50 -15.47
CA GLN A 97 13.78 3.56 -16.07
C GLN A 97 14.30 4.55 -15.01
N LEU A 98 13.49 4.89 -14.00
CA LEU A 98 13.89 5.78 -12.93
C LEU A 98 14.92 5.13 -11.99
N LEU A 99 14.74 3.85 -11.66
CA LEU A 99 15.70 3.04 -10.89
C LEU A 99 17.06 2.89 -11.60
N GLU A 100 17.04 2.68 -12.92
CA GLU A 100 18.26 2.68 -13.75
C GLU A 100 18.94 4.06 -13.73
N LYS A 101 18.16 5.14 -13.88
CA LYS A 101 18.67 6.52 -13.93
C LYS A 101 19.32 6.98 -12.61
N ILE A 102 18.78 6.58 -11.46
CA ILE A 102 19.43 6.83 -10.15
C ILE A 102 20.53 5.82 -9.80
N GLN A 103 20.74 4.80 -10.65
CA GLN A 103 21.64 3.68 -10.42
C GLN A 103 21.37 3.02 -9.05
N PHE A 104 20.11 2.64 -8.82
CA PHE A 104 19.64 2.10 -7.54
C PHE A 104 20.35 0.76 -7.21
N LYS A 105 20.81 0.61 -5.97
CA LYS A 105 21.47 -0.60 -5.48
C LYS A 105 20.69 -1.17 -4.30
N PRO A 106 19.90 -2.25 -4.45
CA PRO A 106 19.05 -2.76 -3.37
C PRO A 106 19.82 -3.24 -2.12
N ASP A 107 21.10 -3.57 -2.25
CA ASP A 107 21.97 -3.97 -1.13
C ASP A 107 22.59 -2.77 -0.36
N GLN A 108 22.33 -1.52 -0.79
CA GLN A 108 22.94 -0.30 -0.25
C GLN A 108 21.92 0.81 -0.03
N ASP A 109 21.05 1.07 -1.01
CA ASP A 109 20.06 2.14 -1.00
C ASP A 109 18.70 1.63 -0.50
N ALA A 110 17.95 2.48 0.18
CA ALA A 110 16.56 2.24 0.53
C ALA A 110 15.61 2.94 -0.46
N LEU A 111 14.50 2.28 -0.80
CA LEU A 111 13.41 2.86 -1.59
C LEU A 111 12.14 2.91 -0.73
N ILE A 112 11.47 4.05 -0.71
CA ILE A 112 10.17 4.27 -0.10
C ILE A 112 9.21 4.75 -1.20
N LEU A 113 8.05 4.11 -1.32
CA LEU A 113 7.00 4.47 -2.27
C LEU A 113 5.90 5.27 -1.57
N ALA A 114 5.49 6.41 -2.14
CA ALA A 114 4.54 7.36 -1.52
C ALA A 114 3.06 6.92 -1.57
N GLY A 115 2.79 5.63 -1.81
CA GLY A 115 1.46 5.09 -2.07
C GLY A 115 1.13 5.05 -3.56
N ASP A 116 -0.07 4.56 -3.85
CA ASP A 116 -0.66 4.45 -5.19
C ASP A 116 0.27 3.77 -6.20
N LEU A 117 0.61 2.54 -5.83
CA LEU A 117 1.36 1.62 -6.69
C LEU A 117 0.49 1.12 -7.86
N VAL A 118 -0.83 1.08 -7.64
CA VAL A 118 -1.83 0.45 -8.52
C VAL A 118 -2.77 1.48 -9.17
N PHE A 119 -3.69 0.99 -10.01
CA PHE A 119 -4.74 1.75 -10.70
C PHE A 119 -4.26 2.59 -11.89
N ARG A 120 -5.18 2.90 -12.82
CA ARG A 120 -5.00 3.51 -14.15
C ARG A 120 -4.00 2.88 -15.12
N GLY A 121 -2.72 2.77 -14.78
CA GLY A 121 -1.67 2.37 -15.71
C GLY A 121 -1.60 0.85 -15.98
N GLN A 122 -0.69 0.49 -16.88
CA GLN A 122 -0.77 -0.76 -17.64
C GLN A 122 -0.43 -2.02 -16.82
N ASP A 123 0.40 -1.92 -15.77
CA ASP A 123 0.87 -3.09 -15.01
C ASP A 123 0.94 -2.86 -13.50
N SER A 124 -0.24 -2.76 -12.86
CA SER A 124 -0.37 -2.65 -11.40
C SER A 124 0.24 -3.84 -10.65
N ILE A 125 0.12 -5.06 -11.17
CA ILE A 125 0.63 -6.28 -10.50
C ILE A 125 2.15 -6.33 -10.58
N GLY A 126 2.73 -6.01 -11.74
CA GLY A 126 4.18 -5.94 -11.93
C GLY A 126 4.84 -4.85 -11.09
N VAL A 127 4.20 -3.70 -10.84
CA VAL A 127 4.70 -2.70 -9.87
C VAL A 127 4.79 -3.28 -8.45
N ILE A 128 3.75 -3.96 -7.97
CA ILE A 128 3.78 -4.62 -6.64
C ILE A 128 4.92 -5.64 -6.57
N GLN A 129 5.01 -6.52 -7.57
CA GLN A 129 6.04 -7.56 -7.62
C GLN A 129 7.44 -6.97 -7.70
N ARG A 130 7.62 -5.84 -8.42
CA ARG A 130 8.89 -5.13 -8.50
C ARG A 130 9.27 -4.47 -7.18
N ALA A 131 8.32 -3.82 -6.50
CA ALA A 131 8.52 -3.23 -5.18
C ALA A 131 8.93 -4.29 -4.15
N ARG A 132 8.27 -5.47 -4.17
CA ARG A 132 8.63 -6.64 -3.38
C ARG A 132 10.06 -7.14 -3.65
N GLN A 133 10.44 -7.31 -4.92
CA GLN A 133 11.80 -7.75 -5.30
C GLN A 133 12.91 -6.81 -4.80
N LEU A 134 12.61 -5.52 -4.71
CA LEU A 134 13.54 -4.48 -4.24
C LEU A 134 13.55 -4.33 -2.71
N ASN A 135 12.72 -5.11 -1.98
CA ASN A 135 12.39 -4.91 -0.57
C ASN A 135 11.97 -3.45 -0.25
N ALA A 136 11.31 -2.79 -1.20
CA ALA A 136 10.93 -1.39 -1.06
C ALA A 136 9.93 -1.22 0.09
N LEU A 137 10.14 -0.17 0.88
CA LEU A 137 9.14 0.33 1.80
C LEU A 137 8.06 1.07 1.00
N CYS A 138 6.89 1.21 1.61
CA CYS A 138 5.75 1.91 1.05
C CYS A 138 5.00 2.62 2.16
N VAL A 139 4.14 3.57 1.79
CA VAL A 139 2.97 3.98 2.57
C VAL A 139 1.70 3.63 1.79
N ARG A 140 0.56 3.66 2.46
CA ARG A 140 -0.72 3.21 1.92
C ARG A 140 -1.35 4.31 1.04
N GLY A 141 -1.51 4.04 -0.25
CA GLY A 141 -2.29 4.86 -1.17
C GLY A 141 -3.80 4.73 -0.99
N ASN A 142 -4.58 5.72 -1.46
CA ASN A 142 -6.04 5.60 -1.43
C ASN A 142 -6.52 4.55 -2.44
N HIS A 143 -5.91 4.45 -3.63
CA HIS A 143 -6.25 3.42 -4.60
C HIS A 143 -5.73 2.05 -4.18
N ASP A 144 -4.62 1.97 -3.45
CA ASP A 144 -4.15 0.73 -2.81
C ASP A 144 -5.18 0.20 -1.78
N ASP A 145 -5.73 1.07 -0.93
CA ASP A 145 -6.78 0.70 0.03
C ASP A 145 -8.06 0.18 -0.65
N LYS A 146 -8.48 0.84 -1.74
CA LYS A 146 -9.64 0.40 -2.54
C LYS A 146 -9.45 -1.05 -3.07
N VAL A 147 -8.24 -1.44 -3.51
CA VAL A 147 -7.91 -2.83 -3.93
C VAL A 147 -7.90 -3.81 -2.75
N ILE A 148 -7.30 -3.41 -1.62
CA ILE A 148 -7.16 -4.28 -0.43
C ILE A 148 -8.51 -4.58 0.22
N ARG A 149 -9.41 -3.60 0.28
CA ARG A 149 -10.78 -3.79 0.76
C ARG A 149 -11.52 -4.86 -0.04
N LEU A 150 -11.47 -4.76 -1.37
CA LEU A 150 -12.05 -5.74 -2.27
C LEU A 150 -11.43 -7.14 -2.10
N LYS A 151 -10.09 -7.24 -1.99
CA LYS A 151 -9.42 -8.54 -1.83
C LYS A 151 -9.64 -9.17 -0.45
N THR A 152 -9.71 -8.37 0.61
CA THR A 152 -10.00 -8.86 1.96
C THR A 152 -11.45 -9.35 2.06
N TYR A 153 -12.40 -8.66 1.43
CA TYR A 153 -13.78 -9.13 1.30
C TYR A 153 -13.86 -10.43 0.49
N GLU A 154 -13.16 -10.54 -0.64
CA GLU A 154 -13.04 -11.76 -1.46
C GLU A 154 -12.52 -12.95 -0.63
N TYR A 155 -11.46 -12.76 0.16
CA TYR A 155 -10.91 -13.83 1.02
C TYR A 155 -11.85 -14.26 2.15
N GLN A 156 -12.67 -13.35 2.71
CA GLN A 156 -13.59 -13.67 3.81
C GLN A 156 -14.93 -14.27 3.36
N HIS A 157 -15.41 -13.87 2.17
CA HIS A 157 -16.77 -14.17 1.71
C HIS A 157 -16.85 -14.92 0.37
N GLY A 158 -15.71 -15.13 -0.29
CA GLY A 158 -15.63 -15.77 -1.60
C GLY A 158 -16.03 -14.84 -2.74
N LEU A 159 -15.53 -15.16 -3.94
CA LEU A 159 -15.73 -14.34 -5.14
C LEU A 159 -17.22 -14.20 -5.53
N GLU A 160 -18.04 -15.22 -5.27
CA GLU A 160 -19.49 -15.22 -5.54
C GLU A 160 -20.24 -14.13 -4.76
N SER A 161 -19.76 -13.76 -3.57
CA SER A 161 -20.35 -12.71 -2.73
C SER A 161 -20.15 -11.29 -3.28
N MET A 162 -19.33 -11.13 -4.33
CA MET A 162 -19.07 -9.85 -5.00
C MET A 162 -19.99 -9.63 -6.22
N SER A 163 -21.24 -10.09 -6.11
CA SER A 163 -22.24 -10.10 -7.18
C SER A 163 -23.60 -9.53 -6.69
N PRO A 164 -24.39 -8.86 -7.56
CA PRO A 164 -24.04 -8.42 -8.91
C PRO A 164 -22.96 -7.34 -8.89
N SER A 165 -22.28 -7.14 -10.02
CA SER A 165 -21.10 -6.29 -10.13
C SER A 165 -21.36 -4.79 -10.04
N ASP A 166 -22.61 -4.34 -9.96
CA ASP A 166 -22.99 -2.93 -9.77
C ASP A 166 -23.32 -2.58 -8.30
N LYS A 167 -23.42 -3.60 -7.44
CA LYS A 167 -23.78 -3.48 -6.03
C LYS A 167 -22.65 -2.83 -5.21
N ILE A 168 -23.06 -2.01 -4.23
CA ILE A 168 -22.16 -1.43 -3.22
C ILE A 168 -21.71 -2.52 -2.24
N MET A 169 -20.41 -2.57 -1.94
CA MET A 169 -19.81 -3.47 -0.95
C MET A 169 -20.36 -3.14 0.45
N PRO A 170 -20.69 -4.14 1.29
CA PRO A 170 -21.47 -3.90 2.52
C PRO A 170 -20.62 -3.37 3.71
N GLU A 171 -19.81 -2.33 3.50
CA GLU A 171 -18.82 -1.82 4.47
C GLU A 171 -19.34 -0.74 5.44
N GLY A 172 -20.61 -0.35 5.31
CA GLY A 172 -21.20 0.71 6.15
C GLY A 172 -20.89 2.12 5.63
N GLN A 173 -20.90 3.10 6.54
CA GLN A 173 -20.77 4.53 6.21
C GLN A 173 -19.30 4.98 6.15
N VAL A 174 -18.49 4.26 5.35
CA VAL A 174 -17.08 4.61 5.12
C VAL A 174 -16.94 5.87 4.28
N GLY A 175 -15.72 6.40 4.20
CA GLY A 175 -15.45 7.65 3.51
C GLY A 175 -15.73 7.62 1.99
N ASP A 176 -15.49 6.48 1.35
CA ASP A 176 -15.45 6.25 -0.09
C ASP A 176 -16.04 4.86 -0.43
N PRO A 177 -17.37 4.66 -0.30
CA PRO A 177 -17.98 3.33 -0.40
C PRO A 177 -17.81 2.71 -1.80
N LEU A 178 -17.27 1.49 -1.84
CA LEU A 178 -16.92 0.81 -3.08
C LEU A 178 -18.14 0.14 -3.72
N LYS A 179 -18.19 0.17 -5.05
CA LYS A 179 -18.97 -0.77 -5.84
C LYS A 179 -18.10 -1.96 -6.20
N PHE A 180 -18.70 -3.13 -6.34
CA PHE A 180 -18.08 -4.20 -7.12
C PHE A 180 -17.92 -3.75 -8.59
N GLY A 181 -17.28 -4.56 -9.43
CA GLY A 181 -17.17 -4.32 -10.87
C GLY A 181 -16.36 -3.09 -11.31
N ASN A 182 -15.77 -2.32 -10.39
CA ASN A 182 -14.87 -1.22 -10.73
C ASN A 182 -13.49 -1.74 -11.16
N LYS A 183 -12.64 -0.86 -11.73
CA LYS A 183 -11.28 -1.21 -12.17
C LYS A 183 -10.40 -1.76 -11.02
N HIS A 184 -10.61 -1.31 -9.77
CA HIS A 184 -9.92 -1.85 -8.59
C HIS A 184 -10.21 -3.33 -8.34
N MET A 185 -11.43 -3.81 -8.67
CA MET A 185 -11.80 -5.23 -8.56
C MET A 185 -11.07 -6.11 -9.56
N GLU A 186 -10.70 -5.60 -10.74
CA GLU A 186 -9.89 -6.34 -11.71
C GLU A 186 -8.48 -6.56 -11.17
N ILE A 187 -7.90 -5.55 -10.52
CA ILE A 187 -6.60 -5.65 -9.85
C ILE A 187 -6.69 -6.60 -8.65
N SER A 188 -7.74 -6.47 -7.81
CA SER A 188 -7.90 -7.29 -6.59
C SER A 188 -7.97 -8.79 -6.90
N LYS A 189 -8.70 -9.19 -7.95
CA LYS A 189 -8.80 -10.59 -8.41
C LYS A 189 -7.43 -11.18 -8.76
N ASN A 190 -6.54 -10.38 -9.35
CA ASN A 190 -5.22 -10.81 -9.82
C ASN A 190 -4.13 -10.78 -8.74
N LEU A 191 -4.39 -10.23 -7.55
CA LEU A 191 -3.47 -10.35 -6.41
C LEU A 191 -3.39 -11.80 -5.93
N ASN A 192 -2.16 -12.34 -5.88
CA ASN A 192 -1.86 -13.50 -5.05
C ASN A 192 -1.68 -13.09 -3.57
N VAL A 193 -1.51 -14.09 -2.70
CA VAL A 193 -1.38 -13.87 -1.24
C VAL A 193 -0.17 -13.02 -0.88
N GLU A 194 0.96 -13.15 -1.58
CA GLU A 194 2.18 -12.41 -1.27
C GLU A 194 2.11 -10.94 -1.75
N ASP A 195 1.52 -10.70 -2.92
CA ASP A 195 1.26 -9.35 -3.45
C ASP A 195 0.24 -8.61 -2.57
N TYR A 196 -0.82 -9.30 -2.12
CA TYR A 196 -1.75 -8.78 -1.12
C TYR A 196 -1.06 -8.45 0.21
N ASN A 197 -0.25 -9.37 0.75
CA ASN A 197 0.42 -9.17 2.04
C ASN A 197 1.42 -8.01 2.01
N TYR A 198 2.09 -7.79 0.87
CA TYR A 198 2.95 -6.62 0.69
C TYR A 198 2.14 -5.32 0.74
N LEU A 199 1.09 -5.21 -0.08
CA LEU A 199 0.29 -3.99 -0.20
C LEU A 199 -0.48 -3.68 1.11
N ALA A 200 -1.03 -4.71 1.77
CA ALA A 200 -1.67 -4.58 3.09
C ALA A 200 -0.67 -4.24 4.22
N GLY A 201 0.60 -4.62 4.05
CA GLY A 201 1.70 -4.27 4.95
C GLY A 201 2.19 -2.82 4.82
N CYS A 202 1.74 -2.06 3.82
CA CYS A 202 2.02 -0.64 3.71
C CYS A 202 1.28 0.15 4.82
N PRO A 203 2.00 0.86 5.72
CA PRO A 203 1.39 1.67 6.77
C PRO A 203 0.75 2.95 6.21
N LEU A 204 -0.21 3.54 6.93
CA LEU A 204 -0.66 4.92 6.63
C LEU A 204 0.48 5.93 6.81
N ILE A 205 1.28 5.75 7.87
CA ILE A 205 2.39 6.65 8.23
C ILE A 205 3.67 5.82 8.42
N LEU A 206 4.73 6.20 7.68
CA LEU A 206 6.09 5.71 7.92
C LEU A 206 6.88 6.82 8.64
N ASP A 207 7.28 6.57 9.90
CA ASP A 207 8.01 7.52 10.73
C ASP A 207 9.49 7.14 10.78
N ILE A 208 10.38 8.13 10.62
CA ILE A 208 11.84 7.96 10.53
C ILE A 208 12.50 8.93 11.54
N PRO A 209 12.52 8.58 12.84
CA PRO A 209 12.94 9.48 13.91
C PRO A 209 14.38 9.98 13.77
N GLU A 210 15.31 9.13 13.31
CA GLU A 210 16.73 9.50 13.17
C GLU A 210 16.94 10.61 12.14
N LEU A 211 15.99 10.81 11.22
CA LEU A 211 16.01 11.83 10.17
C LEU A 211 14.99 12.95 10.39
N ASN A 212 14.29 12.95 11.54
CA ASN A 212 13.19 13.85 11.83
C ASN A 212 12.19 13.97 10.65
N THR A 213 11.88 12.82 10.03
CA THR A 213 11.18 12.74 8.74
C THR A 213 10.05 11.72 8.79
N ARG A 214 8.97 11.99 8.07
CA ARG A 214 7.83 11.10 7.84
C ARG A 214 7.55 10.96 6.35
N VAL A 215 6.94 9.84 5.99
CA VAL A 215 6.29 9.65 4.69
C VAL A 215 4.83 9.30 4.94
N VAL A 216 3.94 9.89 4.15
CA VAL A 216 2.49 9.64 4.07
C VAL A 216 2.06 9.72 2.61
N HIS A 217 0.80 9.40 2.30
CA HIS A 217 0.31 9.49 0.92
C HIS A 217 -0.33 10.85 0.64
N GLY A 218 -1.49 11.17 1.24
CA GLY A 218 -2.17 12.46 1.07
C GLY A 218 -1.62 13.57 1.97
N GLY A 219 -1.48 13.30 3.28
CA GLY A 219 -0.94 14.29 4.23
C GLY A 219 -1.08 13.92 5.71
N LEU A 220 -0.86 14.90 6.60
CA LEU A 220 -1.05 14.79 8.06
C LEU A 220 -1.77 16.02 8.61
N ASP A 221 -2.70 15.83 9.56
CA ASP A 221 -3.26 16.95 10.33
C ASP A 221 -2.17 17.49 11.29
N PRO A 222 -1.71 18.75 11.14
CA PRO A 222 -0.67 19.32 12.00
C PRO A 222 -1.12 19.58 13.45
N LEU A 223 -2.42 19.42 13.77
CA LEU A 223 -2.97 19.56 15.12
C LEU A 223 -2.99 18.24 15.89
N ILE A 224 -2.84 17.10 15.21
CA ILE A 224 -2.81 15.77 15.84
C ILE A 224 -1.38 15.39 16.21
N THR A 225 -1.10 15.39 17.53
CA THR A 225 0.24 15.09 18.08
C THR A 225 0.56 13.59 18.11
N ASN A 226 -0.43 12.74 18.39
CA ASN A 226 -0.28 11.28 18.37
C ASN A 226 -0.57 10.75 16.96
N LEU A 227 0.45 10.26 16.26
CA LEU A 227 0.35 9.91 14.84
C LEU A 227 -0.79 8.92 14.54
N VAL A 228 -1.03 7.93 15.40
CA VAL A 228 -2.07 6.91 15.17
C VAL A 228 -3.49 7.46 15.25
N ASP A 229 -3.70 8.61 15.91
CA ASP A 229 -5.01 9.24 16.04
C ASP A 229 -5.47 9.95 14.74
N ASN A 230 -4.57 10.15 13.77
CA ASN A 230 -4.94 10.69 12.45
C ASN A 230 -6.03 9.82 11.77
N ASP A 231 -6.97 10.49 11.11
CA ASP A 231 -8.03 9.84 10.33
C ASP A 231 -7.42 9.13 9.10
N PRO A 232 -7.62 7.81 8.91
CA PRO A 232 -7.02 7.08 7.81
C PRO A 232 -7.45 7.59 6.43
N TRP A 233 -8.70 8.03 6.29
CA TRP A 233 -9.16 8.61 5.04
C TRP A 233 -8.39 9.91 4.74
N SER A 234 -8.24 10.81 5.71
CA SER A 234 -7.42 12.03 5.54
C SER A 234 -5.96 11.75 5.22
N VAL A 235 -5.30 10.79 5.90
CA VAL A 235 -3.89 10.46 5.62
C VAL A 235 -3.69 9.96 4.17
N MET A 236 -4.73 9.40 3.56
CA MET A 236 -4.69 8.91 2.17
C MET A 236 -5.32 9.88 1.13
N ASN A 237 -6.16 10.84 1.50
CA ASN A 237 -6.96 11.61 0.52
C ASN A 237 -6.94 13.13 0.74
N MET A 238 -6.26 13.63 1.77
CA MET A 238 -6.27 15.06 2.08
C MET A 238 -5.50 15.87 1.03
N ARG A 239 -6.17 16.89 0.48
CA ARG A 239 -5.54 17.97 -0.30
C ARG A 239 -5.76 19.31 0.41
N ASP A 240 -7.01 19.65 0.71
CA ASP A 240 -7.37 20.93 1.31
C ASP A 240 -7.97 20.79 2.72
N MET A 241 -7.85 21.87 3.49
CA MET A 241 -8.34 22.05 4.86
C MET A 241 -9.41 23.15 4.87
N ASP A 242 -10.43 22.98 5.70
CA ASP A 242 -11.46 24.01 5.93
C ASP A 242 -10.98 25.15 6.86
N ASP A 243 -11.85 26.13 7.10
CA ASP A 243 -11.59 27.29 7.97
C ASP A 243 -11.24 26.91 9.43
N ASN A 244 -11.56 25.68 9.86
CA ASN A 244 -11.25 25.14 11.18
C ASN A 244 -9.93 24.33 11.20
N ASN A 245 -9.20 24.29 10.09
CA ASN A 245 -8.08 23.38 9.83
C ASN A 245 -8.46 21.89 9.95
N GLN A 246 -9.64 21.51 9.45
CA GLN A 246 -10.07 20.11 9.36
C GLN A 246 -9.98 19.62 7.90
N PRO A 247 -9.52 18.38 7.64
CA PRO A 247 -9.41 17.84 6.30
C PRO A 247 -10.76 17.85 5.57
N SER A 248 -10.80 18.43 4.37
CA SER A 248 -12.04 18.56 3.61
C SER A 248 -12.13 17.60 2.42
N LYS A 249 -13.26 16.91 2.32
CA LYS A 249 -13.64 16.09 1.16
C LYS A 249 -14.07 16.86 -0.05
N LEU A 250 -14.55 18.07 0.17
CA LEU A 250 -15.15 18.84 -0.89
C LEU A 250 -14.02 19.49 -1.69
N LYS A 251 -14.05 19.31 -3.02
CA LYS A 251 -13.58 20.34 -3.96
C LYS A 251 -14.42 21.59 -3.67
N LEU A 252 -14.02 22.34 -2.64
CA LEU A 252 -14.74 23.49 -2.12
C LEU A 252 -14.63 24.60 -3.15
N ASN A 253 -15.57 24.58 -4.09
CA ASN A 253 -15.87 25.71 -4.96
C ASN A 253 -15.82 26.98 -4.11
N LYS A 254 -14.95 27.92 -4.46
CA LYS A 254 -14.71 29.18 -3.74
C LYS A 254 -15.97 30.03 -3.67
N LYS A 255 -16.90 29.65 -2.80
CA LYS A 255 -18.03 30.46 -2.38
C LYS A 255 -17.45 31.61 -1.55
N PRO A 256 -17.88 32.86 -1.75
CA PRO A 256 -17.43 33.96 -0.92
C PRO A 256 -17.72 33.67 0.56
N GLY A 257 -16.67 33.55 1.38
CA GLY A 257 -16.78 33.29 2.83
C GLY A 257 -16.17 31.98 3.34
N ASN A 258 -15.63 31.11 2.49
CA ASN A 258 -14.84 29.94 2.90
C ASN A 258 -13.38 30.10 2.42
N ASP A 259 -12.44 30.35 3.33
CA ASP A 259 -11.01 30.50 3.05
C ASP A 259 -10.30 29.16 3.17
N VAL A 260 -10.53 28.33 2.15
CA VAL A 260 -9.96 26.99 2.02
C VAL A 260 -8.47 27.08 1.69
N GLN A 261 -7.65 26.42 2.49
CA GLN A 261 -6.19 26.36 2.28
C GLN A 261 -5.70 24.93 2.03
N HIS A 262 -4.60 24.81 1.29
CA HIS A 262 -3.94 23.52 1.13
C HIS A 262 -3.43 23.01 2.49
N TRP A 263 -3.49 21.70 2.73
CA TRP A 263 -3.03 21.14 4.00
C TRP A 263 -1.57 21.48 4.31
N THR A 264 -0.72 21.57 3.28
CA THR A 264 0.68 21.95 3.50
C THR A 264 0.83 23.39 3.98
N ALA A 265 -0.06 24.32 3.61
CA ALA A 265 -0.01 25.69 4.14
C ALA A 265 -0.29 25.73 5.65
N ALA A 266 -1.27 24.93 6.11
CA ALA A 266 -1.52 24.72 7.52
C ALA A 266 -0.33 24.06 8.23
N TYR A 267 0.29 23.07 7.57
CA TYR A 267 1.47 22.37 8.09
C TYR A 267 2.69 23.29 8.24
N GLU A 268 3.08 24.03 7.19
CA GLU A 268 4.19 24.99 7.25
C GLU A 268 3.94 26.07 8.32
N ALA A 269 2.70 26.56 8.45
CA ALA A 269 2.33 27.55 9.46
C ALA A 269 2.34 27.01 10.91
N ASN A 270 2.30 25.68 11.10
CA ASN A 270 2.55 25.00 12.38
C ASN A 270 4.05 24.74 12.56
N ALA A 271 4.72 24.22 11.53
CA ALA A 271 6.15 23.91 11.51
C ALA A 271 7.01 25.14 11.84
N ALA A 272 6.67 26.31 11.30
CA ALA A 272 7.35 27.58 11.58
C ALA A 272 7.25 28.05 13.04
N LYS A 273 6.35 27.47 13.84
CA LYS A 273 6.18 27.73 15.29
C LYS A 273 6.78 26.63 16.16
N THR A 274 7.20 25.52 15.55
CA THR A 274 7.68 24.31 16.22
C THR A 274 9.19 24.28 16.26
N HIS A 275 9.78 23.87 17.39
CA HIS A 275 11.23 23.68 17.48
C HIS A 275 11.61 22.35 16.81
N ASN A 276 12.54 22.40 15.84
CA ASN A 276 12.95 21.25 15.03
C ASN A 276 11.76 20.53 14.33
N PRO A 277 11.01 21.21 13.46
CA PRO A 277 9.82 20.65 12.82
C PRO A 277 10.17 19.45 11.94
N VAL A 278 9.24 18.49 11.91
CA VAL A 278 9.37 17.25 11.14
C VAL A 278 9.17 17.52 9.65
N THR A 279 10.01 16.94 8.81
CA THR A 279 9.79 16.91 7.35
C THR A 279 8.76 15.83 7.00
N VAL A 280 7.84 16.12 6.08
CA VAL A 280 6.81 15.18 5.61
C VAL A 280 6.88 15.04 4.10
N PHE A 281 7.24 13.86 3.59
CA PHE A 281 7.09 13.52 2.18
C PHE A 281 5.68 13.01 1.91
N TYR A 282 5.10 13.39 0.76
CA TYR A 282 3.75 13.01 0.35
C TYR A 282 3.61 12.85 -1.17
N GLY A 283 2.63 12.05 -1.59
CA GLY A 283 2.25 11.80 -2.98
C GLY A 283 0.92 12.48 -3.33
N HIS A 284 0.02 11.76 -4.01
CA HIS A 284 -1.41 12.04 -4.20
C HIS A 284 -1.80 13.29 -5.02
N ASP A 285 -1.17 14.45 -4.80
CA ASP A 285 -1.56 15.73 -5.42
C ASP A 285 -0.78 16.12 -6.68
N ALA A 286 -0.79 15.22 -7.68
CA ALA A 286 -0.29 15.45 -9.03
C ALA A 286 -0.67 16.82 -9.62
N SER A 287 -1.85 17.34 -9.27
CA SER A 287 -2.37 18.62 -9.76
C SER A 287 -1.51 19.83 -9.34
N ARG A 288 -0.85 19.73 -8.18
CA ARG A 288 0.08 20.75 -7.64
C ARG A 288 1.54 20.42 -7.93
N GLY A 289 1.84 19.15 -8.17
CA GLY A 289 3.16 18.68 -8.58
C GLY A 289 4.22 18.76 -7.48
N ILE A 290 5.48 18.91 -7.89
CA ILE A 290 6.64 18.73 -7.01
C ILE A 290 6.92 19.96 -6.14
N VAL A 291 7.12 19.71 -4.84
CA VAL A 291 7.55 20.69 -3.83
C VAL A 291 8.77 20.13 -3.09
N ILE A 292 9.86 20.89 -2.95
CA ILE A 292 11.15 20.38 -2.45
C ILE A 292 11.68 21.17 -1.23
N ASP A 293 11.58 22.50 -1.27
CA ASP A 293 12.31 23.40 -0.37
C ASP A 293 11.60 23.66 0.98
N ASN A 294 10.45 23.05 1.20
CA ASN A 294 9.61 23.20 2.39
C ASN A 294 9.81 22.05 3.39
N GLN A 295 9.12 22.07 4.54
CA GLN A 295 9.05 20.88 5.41
C GLN A 295 8.17 19.79 4.79
N THR A 296 7.11 20.19 4.09
CA THR A 296 6.28 19.33 3.24
C THR A 296 6.90 19.18 1.85
N VAL A 297 7.12 17.94 1.40
CA VAL A 297 7.79 17.63 0.13
C VAL A 297 6.94 16.71 -0.71
N GLY A 298 6.37 17.28 -1.78
CA GLY A 298 5.51 16.58 -2.72
C GLY A 298 6.36 15.85 -3.76
N VAL A 299 6.19 14.53 -3.87
CA VAL A 299 6.88 13.67 -4.85
C VAL A 299 5.99 13.23 -6.01
N ASP A 300 4.68 13.50 -5.97
CA ASP A 300 3.80 13.21 -7.09
C ASP A 300 3.98 14.22 -8.24
N SER A 301 4.21 13.69 -9.43
CA SER A 301 4.30 14.47 -10.68
C SER A 301 3.32 13.98 -11.76
N GLY A 302 2.35 13.14 -11.40
CA GLY A 302 1.29 12.66 -12.27
C GLY A 302 1.76 11.77 -13.42
N CYS A 303 2.57 10.74 -13.13
CA CYS A 303 3.17 9.90 -14.17
C CYS A 303 2.12 9.32 -15.11
N VAL A 304 1.05 8.74 -14.55
CA VAL A 304 -0.02 8.10 -15.32
C VAL A 304 -0.79 9.07 -16.21
N TYR A 305 -0.71 10.39 -15.96
CA TYR A 305 -1.30 11.46 -16.78
C TYR A 305 -0.43 11.91 -17.96
N GLY A 306 0.57 11.11 -18.33
CA GLY A 306 1.48 11.41 -19.43
C GLY A 306 2.56 12.44 -19.07
N ARG A 307 2.79 12.69 -17.77
CA ARG A 307 3.74 13.69 -17.27
C ARG A 307 5.09 13.04 -16.95
N LYS A 308 5.46 12.93 -15.67
CA LYS A 308 6.74 12.39 -15.20
C LYS A 308 6.54 11.48 -14.00
N LEU A 309 7.45 10.52 -13.80
CA LEU A 309 7.64 9.84 -12.53
C LEU A 309 8.83 10.49 -11.81
N SER A 310 8.68 10.76 -10.52
CA SER A 310 9.67 11.46 -9.72
C SER A 310 10.18 10.61 -8.57
N VAL A 311 11.45 10.82 -8.24
CA VAL A 311 12.08 10.31 -7.02
C VAL A 311 12.94 11.42 -6.43
N ILE A 312 12.89 11.58 -5.12
CA ILE A 312 13.75 12.50 -4.37
C ILE A 312 14.69 11.70 -3.48
N GLU A 313 15.99 11.98 -3.55
CA GLU A 313 16.93 11.51 -2.53
C GLU A 313 16.73 12.33 -1.25
N MET A 314 16.38 11.64 -0.17
CA MET A 314 15.80 12.22 1.04
C MET A 314 16.72 13.22 1.73
N ARG A 315 18.04 12.96 1.76
CA ARG A 315 19.01 13.75 2.54
C ARG A 315 19.49 14.99 1.80
N SER A 316 19.72 14.87 0.50
CA SER A 316 20.19 15.94 -0.38
C SER A 316 19.08 16.75 -1.04
N ARG A 317 17.82 16.29 -0.92
CA ARG A 317 16.64 16.82 -1.62
C ARG A 317 16.78 16.79 -3.17
N GLN A 318 17.70 15.98 -3.70
CA GLN A 318 17.91 15.89 -5.15
C GLN A 318 16.70 15.21 -5.83
N LEU A 319 15.99 15.97 -6.67
CA LEU A 319 14.95 15.44 -7.56
C LEU A 319 15.56 14.78 -8.81
N ILE A 320 15.11 13.57 -9.14
CA ILE A 320 15.36 12.90 -10.41
C ILE A 320 14.01 12.47 -11.00
N GLN A 321 13.85 12.61 -12.31
CA GLN A 321 12.59 12.29 -13.01
C GLN A 321 12.84 11.54 -14.33
N VAL A 322 11.83 10.80 -14.79
CA VAL A 322 11.71 10.25 -16.16
C VAL A 322 10.36 10.65 -16.77
N ASP A 323 10.27 10.70 -18.09
CA ASP A 323 9.05 11.07 -18.82
C ASP A 323 8.12 9.85 -19.00
N CYS A 324 6.85 10.01 -18.66
CA CYS A 324 5.84 8.94 -18.72
C CYS A 324 5.08 8.99 -20.05
N LEU A 325 5.76 8.68 -21.16
CA LEU A 325 5.24 8.93 -22.51
C LEU A 325 3.98 8.13 -22.87
N ASP A 326 3.73 7.01 -22.20
CA ASP A 326 2.62 6.08 -22.45
C ASP A 326 1.42 6.29 -21.48
N GLY A 327 1.40 7.40 -20.73
CA GLY A 327 0.31 7.73 -19.81
C GLY A 327 -0.99 8.17 -20.50
N ASP A 328 -2.11 7.97 -19.81
CA ASP A 328 -3.44 8.39 -20.25
C ASP A 328 -3.58 9.91 -20.11
N LYS A 329 -3.82 10.61 -21.23
CA LYS A 329 -3.90 12.09 -21.26
C LYS A 329 -5.28 12.63 -20.92
N HIS A 330 -6.23 11.77 -20.58
CA HIS A 330 -7.47 12.17 -19.92
C HIS A 330 -7.14 12.49 -18.45
N GLY A 331 -7.22 13.79 -18.11
CA GLY A 331 -6.54 14.36 -16.94
C GLY A 331 -7.16 14.07 -15.57
N ASP A 332 -6.57 14.72 -14.56
CA ASP A 332 -6.71 14.57 -13.10
C ASP A 332 -8.15 14.68 -12.52
N ASP A 333 -9.18 14.90 -13.34
CA ASP A 333 -10.56 15.15 -12.90
C ASP A 333 -11.30 13.89 -12.40
N ASP A 334 -10.79 12.70 -12.71
CA ASP A 334 -11.44 11.39 -12.49
C ASP A 334 -10.95 10.63 -11.22
N ASP A 335 -10.22 11.26 -10.29
CA ASP A 335 -9.47 10.59 -9.20
C ASP A 335 -10.20 10.40 -7.85
N ASP A 336 -11.40 10.97 -7.68
CA ASP A 336 -12.17 10.90 -6.41
C ASP A 336 -13.04 9.61 -6.28
#